data_AF-A0A165ZHP5-F1
#
_entry.id   AF-A0A165ZHP5-F1
#
_cell.length_a   1.000
_cell.length_b   1.000
_cell.length_c   1.000
_cell.angle_alpha   90.00
_cell.angle_beta   90.00
_cell.angle_gamma   90.00
#
_symmetry.space_group_name_H-M   'P 1'
#
loop_
_entity.id
_entity.type
_entity.pdbx_description
1 polymer ?
#
loop_
_entity_poly.entity_id
_entity_poly.type
_entity_poly.pdbx_seq_one_letter_code
_entity_poly.pdbx_strand_id
1 'polypeptide(L)'
;MNERTHERVTISRIYCNQATTEAFKRVWEEFFAAIENATGQKLLMLPFHGEGKLCAIICDAEPAQAKGLGLVLARLNDPRISGINETDPDILLTYIFKVCVQHYDRGLLKLAAGGRSLVDYLKTFRSLEHPGDFQAFAKFCHESPLVAVRDWYNNKTMYPWYLPALNRNLSRMTAEAWMSTPDSTNLVESAHPAANQATGTGLGLLDAIKSARKYDFEVAASIAAAEQSMILRNTLNDTASRLSRRVGRAATRANKDEARREIINRIEETNKALEESTQISRAEVEKRKEIQEKQKGLRTLYKSIPSSQPIVPRSSQRSVRPHLQIPIPHAQNCTPIPQPTYPSPHPPSLWPSIVPTAYPFTDFHHHAYTVAANSSEDVVPNVPEFVQGSSRGIGGNGGDGGDGRGAGVNPYMPVNYGNGYHYN
;
A
#
# COMPACT_ATOMS: atom_id res chain seq x y z
N MET A 1 -15.81 -8.29 -2.23
CA MET A 1 -14.95 -7.26 -2.85
C MET A 1 -15.66 -6.86 -4.13
N ASN A 2 -15.83 -5.57 -4.39
CA ASN A 2 -16.44 -5.15 -5.65
C ASN A 2 -15.41 -5.35 -6.77
N GLU A 3 -15.75 -6.16 -7.78
CA GLU A 3 -14.81 -6.54 -8.84
C GLU A 3 -14.37 -5.36 -9.71
N ARG A 4 -15.22 -4.32 -9.81
CA ARG A 4 -14.96 -3.15 -10.65
C ARG A 4 -14.12 -2.10 -9.94
N THR A 5 -14.45 -1.80 -8.68
CA THR A 5 -13.74 -0.75 -7.94
C THR A 5 -12.52 -1.28 -7.20
N HIS A 6 -12.41 -2.61 -7.04
CA HIS A 6 -11.46 -3.25 -6.12
C HIS A 6 -11.57 -2.72 -4.68
N GLU A 7 -12.65 -2.03 -4.34
CA GLU A 7 -12.95 -1.58 -2.98
C GLU A 7 -13.75 -2.66 -2.24
N ARG A 8 -13.66 -2.64 -0.90
CA ARG A 8 -14.31 -3.62 -0.04
C ARG A 8 -15.46 -2.94 0.69
N VAL A 9 -16.65 -3.53 0.58
CA VAL A 9 -17.78 -3.13 1.41
C VAL A 9 -17.62 -3.80 2.78
N THR A 10 -17.46 -3.01 3.82
CA THR A 10 -17.53 -3.48 5.20
C THR A 10 -18.99 -3.43 5.64
N ILE A 11 -19.58 -4.59 5.95
CA ILE A 11 -20.99 -4.68 6.37
C ILE A 11 -21.13 -4.35 7.86
N SER A 12 -20.13 -4.71 8.67
CA SER A 12 -20.12 -4.44 10.11
C SER A 12 -18.69 -4.37 10.65
N ARG A 13 -18.50 -3.56 11.69
CA ARG A 13 -17.28 -3.51 12.51
C ARG A 13 -17.67 -3.60 13.96
N ILE A 14 -16.91 -4.40 14.72
CA ILE A 14 -17.09 -4.49 16.15
C ILE A 14 -15.77 -4.18 16.81
N TYR A 15 -15.82 -3.29 17.79
CA TYR A 15 -14.67 -2.89 18.58
C TYR A 15 -14.82 -3.52 19.96
N CYS A 16 -13.76 -4.20 20.41
CA CYS A 16 -13.71 -4.80 21.73
C CYS A 16 -12.42 -4.35 22.43
N ASN A 17 -12.51 -4.12 23.73
CA ASN A 17 -11.37 -3.78 24.58
C ASN A 17 -11.01 -4.91 25.56
N GLN A 18 -11.61 -6.10 25.38
CA GLN A 18 -11.37 -7.28 26.20
C GLN A 18 -11.25 -8.50 25.29
N ALA A 19 -10.26 -9.35 25.55
CA ALA A 19 -10.04 -10.60 24.84
C ALA A 19 -10.40 -11.81 25.73
N THR A 20 -11.65 -11.83 26.22
CA THR A 20 -12.17 -12.92 27.07
C THR A 20 -13.33 -13.64 26.37
N THR A 21 -13.60 -14.87 26.81
CA THR A 21 -14.68 -15.69 26.23
C THR A 21 -16.03 -14.97 26.36
N GLU A 22 -16.29 -14.34 27.51
CA GLU A 22 -17.51 -13.61 27.83
C GLU A 22 -17.63 -12.33 26.99
N ALA A 23 -16.54 -11.60 26.79
CA ALA A 23 -16.52 -10.43 25.93
C ALA A 23 -16.83 -10.81 24.48
N PHE A 24 -16.19 -11.87 23.97
CA PHE A 24 -16.47 -12.36 22.61
C PHE A 24 -17.87 -12.96 22.47
N LYS A 25 -18.38 -13.69 23.47
CA LYS A 25 -19.77 -14.14 23.50
C LYS A 25 -20.72 -12.96 23.31
N ARG A 26 -20.52 -11.88 24.06
CA ARG A 26 -21.32 -10.66 23.92
C ARG A 26 -21.20 -10.06 22.52
N VAL A 27 -19.98 -9.99 21.99
CA VAL A 27 -19.74 -9.51 20.62
C VAL A 27 -20.55 -10.32 19.58
N TRP A 28 -20.58 -11.64 19.68
CA TRP A 28 -21.38 -12.48 18.79
C TRP A 28 -22.88 -12.30 18.98
N GLU A 29 -23.36 -12.21 20.22
CA GLU A 29 -24.78 -11.95 20.51
C GLU A 29 -25.24 -10.63 19.93
N GLU A 30 -24.48 -9.56 20.17
CA GLU A 30 -24.78 -8.21 19.65
C GLU A 30 -24.66 -8.15 18.13
N PHE A 31 -23.72 -8.90 17.53
CA PHE A 31 -23.60 -8.99 16.07
C PHE A 31 -24.86 -9.57 15.43
N PHE A 32 -25.33 -10.74 15.89
CA PHE A 32 -26.53 -11.36 15.33
C PHE A 32 -27.78 -10.53 15.59
N ALA A 33 -27.91 -9.94 16.79
CA ALA A 33 -29.00 -9.04 17.11
C ALA A 33 -28.98 -7.77 16.24
N ALA A 34 -27.82 -7.19 15.98
CA ALA A 34 -27.68 -6.02 15.12
C ALA A 34 -28.11 -6.31 13.68
N ILE A 35 -27.81 -7.51 13.16
CA ILE A 35 -28.28 -7.92 11.83
C ILE A 35 -29.80 -8.05 11.80
N GLU A 36 -30.40 -8.70 12.80
CA GLU A 36 -31.85 -8.83 12.90
C GLU A 36 -32.52 -7.45 13.00
N ASN A 37 -31.97 -6.55 13.81
CA ASN A 37 -32.48 -5.19 13.95
C ASN A 37 -32.35 -4.36 12.65
N ALA A 38 -31.27 -4.55 11.89
CA ALA A 38 -31.04 -3.80 10.66
C ALA A 38 -31.84 -4.31 9.46
N THR A 39 -32.11 -5.62 9.41
CA THR A 39 -32.74 -6.27 8.24
C THR A 39 -34.17 -6.73 8.48
N GLY A 40 -34.61 -6.78 9.75
CA GLY A 40 -35.85 -7.43 10.17
C GLY A 40 -35.81 -8.96 10.11
N GLN A 41 -34.66 -9.56 9.78
CA GLN A 41 -34.51 -11.01 9.60
C GLN A 41 -33.31 -11.55 10.36
N LYS A 42 -33.48 -12.72 10.99
CA LYS A 42 -32.38 -13.42 11.66
C LYS A 42 -31.39 -13.94 10.61
N LEU A 43 -30.10 -13.81 10.91
CA LEU A 43 -29.07 -14.46 10.11
C LEU A 43 -29.08 -15.97 10.38
N LEU A 44 -29.65 -16.73 9.45
CA LEU A 44 -29.75 -18.18 9.56
C LEU A 44 -28.48 -18.86 9.07
N MET A 45 -27.99 -19.80 9.88
CA MET A 45 -26.82 -20.62 9.60
C MET A 45 -27.26 -21.96 9.01
N LEU A 46 -26.64 -22.35 7.89
CA LEU A 46 -26.97 -23.58 7.17
C LEU A 46 -27.02 -24.82 8.09
N PRO A 47 -26.00 -25.12 8.93
CA PRO A 47 -26.01 -26.34 9.75
C PRO A 47 -27.09 -26.36 10.84
N PHE A 48 -27.58 -25.20 11.28
CA PHE A 48 -28.52 -25.11 12.41
C PHE A 48 -29.97 -24.88 11.99
N HIS A 49 -30.21 -24.52 10.73
CA HIS A 49 -31.56 -24.20 10.24
C HIS A 49 -31.93 -24.89 8.91
N GLY A 50 -30.98 -25.55 8.23
CA GLY A 50 -31.20 -26.24 6.94
C GLY A 50 -31.40 -25.32 5.73
N GLU A 51 -32.08 -24.18 5.92
CA GLU A 51 -32.33 -23.14 4.89
C GLU A 51 -31.41 -21.92 5.04
N GLY A 52 -30.51 -21.93 6.03
CA GLY A 52 -29.61 -20.81 6.29
C GLY A 52 -28.60 -20.60 5.17
N LYS A 53 -28.34 -19.35 4.79
CA LYS A 53 -27.35 -19.02 3.74
C LYS A 53 -25.93 -18.87 4.27
N LEU A 54 -25.76 -18.67 5.57
CA LEU A 54 -24.43 -18.62 6.19
C LEU A 54 -23.87 -20.03 6.33
N CYS A 55 -22.89 -20.36 5.49
CA CYS A 55 -22.29 -21.70 5.44
C CYS A 55 -21.07 -21.86 6.35
N ALA A 56 -20.36 -20.76 6.65
CA ALA A 56 -19.14 -20.80 7.45
C ALA A 56 -18.79 -19.47 8.12
N ILE A 57 -18.10 -19.56 9.26
CA ILE A 57 -17.47 -18.44 9.95
C ILE A 57 -15.97 -18.71 9.99
N ILE A 58 -15.17 -17.76 9.51
CA ILE A 58 -13.70 -17.87 9.47
C ILE A 58 -13.06 -16.89 10.44
N CYS A 59 -12.18 -17.37 11.31
CA CYS A 59 -11.48 -16.56 12.31
C CYS A 59 -9.97 -16.89 12.39
N ASP A 60 -9.21 -16.09 13.14
CA ASP A 60 -7.75 -16.18 13.36
C ASP A 60 -7.32 -17.27 14.38
N ALA A 61 -8.27 -18.10 14.81
CA ALA A 61 -8.10 -19.18 15.79
C ALA A 61 -7.82 -18.73 17.23
N GLU A 62 -8.23 -17.51 17.60
CA GLU A 62 -8.22 -17.06 18.99
C GLU A 62 -9.19 -17.90 19.85
N PRO A 63 -8.71 -18.66 20.86
CA PRO A 63 -9.55 -19.60 21.59
C PRO A 63 -10.73 -18.96 22.31
N ALA A 64 -10.53 -17.78 22.91
CA ALA A 64 -11.60 -17.06 23.58
C ALA A 64 -12.71 -16.64 22.60
N GLN A 65 -12.34 -16.26 21.37
CA GLN A 65 -13.29 -15.87 20.33
C GLN A 65 -14.11 -17.06 19.83
N ALA A 66 -13.44 -18.19 19.54
CA ALA A 66 -14.09 -19.42 19.12
C ALA A 66 -15.04 -19.94 20.20
N LYS A 67 -14.58 -20.02 21.45
CA LYS A 67 -15.41 -20.48 22.57
C LYS A 67 -16.62 -19.57 22.81
N GLY A 68 -16.44 -18.25 22.70
CA GLY A 68 -17.53 -17.28 22.76
C GLY A 68 -18.59 -17.54 21.69
N LEU A 69 -18.18 -17.85 20.46
CA LEU A 69 -19.09 -18.25 19.38
C LEU A 69 -19.80 -19.57 19.72
N GLY A 70 -19.07 -20.59 20.15
CA GLY A 70 -19.63 -21.90 20.50
C GLY A 70 -20.75 -21.80 21.53
N LEU A 71 -20.59 -20.95 22.55
CA LEU A 71 -21.63 -20.69 23.56
C LEU A 71 -22.89 -20.07 22.96
N VAL A 72 -22.75 -19.21 21.95
CA VAL A 72 -23.89 -18.64 21.23
C VAL A 72 -24.54 -19.70 20.35
N LEU A 73 -23.76 -20.53 19.66
CA LEU A 73 -24.27 -21.63 18.83
C LEU A 73 -25.08 -22.63 19.66
N ALA A 74 -24.61 -22.97 20.86
CA ALA A 74 -25.34 -23.85 21.79
C ALA A 74 -26.75 -23.33 22.14
N ARG A 75 -26.93 -22.00 22.18
CA ARG A 75 -28.25 -21.38 22.38
C ARG A 75 -29.08 -21.33 21.10
N LEU A 76 -28.44 -21.13 19.95
CA LEU A 76 -29.12 -21.01 18.66
C LEU A 76 -29.52 -22.36 18.06
N ASN A 77 -28.85 -23.44 18.45
CA ASN A 77 -29.17 -24.78 17.99
C ASN A 77 -30.52 -25.25 18.58
N ASP A 78 -31.52 -25.40 17.72
CA ASP A 78 -32.75 -26.16 18.03
C ASP A 78 -32.65 -27.54 17.36
N PRO A 79 -32.44 -28.63 18.13
CA PRO A 79 -32.29 -29.98 17.57
C PRO A 79 -33.48 -30.44 16.72
N ARG A 80 -34.68 -29.87 16.92
CA ARG A 80 -35.87 -30.20 16.12
C ARG A 80 -35.80 -29.63 14.71
N ILE A 81 -35.02 -28.57 14.52
CA ILE A 81 -34.80 -27.90 13.24
C ILE A 81 -33.50 -28.41 12.61
N SER A 82 -32.40 -28.42 13.38
CA SER A 82 -31.08 -28.77 12.87
C SER A 82 -30.84 -30.28 12.74
N GLY A 83 -31.55 -31.10 13.50
CA GLY A 83 -31.22 -32.52 13.68
C GLY A 83 -29.95 -32.78 14.51
N ILE A 84 -29.34 -31.75 15.09
CA ILE A 84 -28.10 -31.83 15.86
C ILE A 84 -28.46 -31.85 17.35
N ASN A 85 -28.32 -33.03 17.99
CA ASN A 85 -28.53 -33.20 19.44
C ASN A 85 -27.31 -32.82 20.29
N GLU A 86 -26.24 -32.32 19.67
CA GLU A 86 -25.03 -31.89 20.37
C GLU A 86 -25.31 -30.63 21.20
N THR A 87 -24.77 -30.61 22.42
CA THR A 87 -24.88 -29.49 23.35
C THR A 87 -23.53 -28.88 23.70
N ASP A 88 -22.42 -29.59 23.45
CA ASP A 88 -21.08 -29.08 23.71
C ASP A 88 -20.75 -27.91 22.76
N PRO A 89 -20.50 -26.70 23.30
CA PRO A 89 -20.10 -25.53 22.52
C PRO A 89 -18.92 -25.78 21.58
N ASP A 90 -17.91 -26.53 22.03
CA ASP A 90 -16.70 -26.77 21.25
C ASP A 90 -16.98 -27.73 20.08
N ILE A 91 -17.87 -28.70 20.29
CA ILE A 91 -18.24 -29.62 19.21
C ILE A 91 -19.18 -28.95 18.21
N LEU A 92 -20.08 -28.07 18.66
CA LEU A 92 -20.97 -27.30 17.77
C LEU A 92 -20.20 -26.39 16.79
N LEU A 93 -19.03 -25.87 17.19
CA LEU A 93 -18.16 -25.12 16.28
C LEU A 93 -17.76 -25.93 15.05
N THR A 94 -17.58 -27.24 15.17
CA THR A 94 -17.12 -28.10 14.06
C THR A 94 -18.08 -28.15 12.87
N TYR A 95 -19.33 -27.68 13.04
CA TYR A 95 -20.34 -27.62 11.99
C TYR A 95 -20.28 -26.35 11.12
N ILE A 96 -19.57 -25.30 11.54
CA ILE A 96 -19.59 -24.00 10.84
C ILE A 96 -18.26 -23.25 10.85
N PHE A 97 -17.35 -23.58 11.74
CA PHE A 97 -16.15 -22.78 11.99
C PHE A 97 -14.95 -23.26 11.18
N LYS A 98 -14.26 -22.34 10.51
CA LYS A 98 -12.97 -22.56 9.85
C LYS A 98 -11.89 -21.66 10.46
N VAL A 99 -10.69 -22.21 10.59
CA VAL A 99 -9.51 -21.41 10.95
C VAL A 99 -8.89 -20.85 9.67
N CYS A 100 -8.53 -19.57 9.70
CA CYS A 100 -7.77 -18.95 8.63
C CYS A 100 -6.42 -19.65 8.42
N VAL A 101 -6.18 -20.18 7.22
CA VAL A 101 -4.95 -20.91 6.91
C VAL A 101 -3.70 -20.04 6.99
N GLN A 102 -3.83 -18.73 6.76
CA GLN A 102 -2.71 -17.79 6.86
C GLN A 102 -2.25 -17.62 8.30
N HIS A 103 -3.19 -17.56 9.26
CA HIS A 103 -2.86 -17.50 10.69
C HIS A 103 -2.23 -18.79 11.16
N TYR A 104 -2.76 -19.93 10.72
CA TYR A 104 -2.17 -21.23 10.98
C TYR A 104 -0.72 -21.32 10.44
N ASP A 105 -0.51 -20.99 9.17
CA ASP A 105 0.81 -21.04 8.52
C ASP A 105 1.81 -20.11 9.19
N ARG A 106 1.41 -18.86 9.50
CA ARG A 106 2.26 -17.91 10.23
C ARG A 106 2.57 -18.40 11.65
N GLY A 107 1.60 -19.03 12.30
CA GLY A 107 1.78 -19.66 13.61
C GLY A 107 2.85 -20.75 13.58
N LEU A 108 2.87 -21.58 12.52
CA LEU A 108 3.90 -22.60 12.32
C LEU A 108 5.30 -22.05 12.06
N LEU A 109 5.44 -20.83 11.52
CA LEU A 109 6.76 -20.22 11.34
C LEU A 109 7.50 -20.00 12.66
N LYS A 110 6.77 -19.92 13.79
CA LYS A 110 7.38 -19.88 15.13
C LYS A 110 8.16 -21.17 15.47
N LEU A 111 7.89 -22.26 14.74
CA LEU A 111 8.57 -23.56 14.87
C LEU A 111 9.69 -23.74 13.83
N ALA A 112 10.02 -22.71 13.03
CA ALA A 112 11.00 -22.80 11.95
C ALA A 112 12.43 -23.15 12.43
N ALA A 113 12.73 -22.98 13.72
CA ALA A 113 13.97 -23.46 14.33
C ALA A 113 14.17 -24.99 14.15
N GLY A 114 13.07 -25.75 14.01
CA GLY A 114 13.11 -27.18 13.69
C GLY A 114 13.31 -27.50 12.21
N GLY A 115 13.55 -26.50 11.37
CA GLY A 115 13.80 -26.65 9.94
C GLY A 115 12.56 -26.47 9.06
N ARG A 116 12.79 -26.17 7.79
CA ARG A 116 11.72 -25.91 6.83
C ARG A 116 10.87 -27.15 6.53
N SER A 117 11.51 -28.32 6.43
CA SER A 117 10.84 -29.61 6.20
C SER A 117 9.84 -29.96 7.31
N LEU A 118 10.15 -29.64 8.56
CA LEU A 118 9.23 -29.79 9.69
C LEU A 118 7.99 -28.91 9.49
N VAL A 119 8.18 -27.63 9.21
CA VAL A 119 7.07 -26.70 9.00
C VAL A 119 6.19 -27.15 7.83
N ASP A 120 6.81 -27.57 6.73
CA ASP A 120 6.08 -28.07 5.56
C ASP A 120 5.33 -29.38 5.88
N TYR A 121 5.92 -30.29 6.67
CA TYR A 121 5.23 -31.48 7.18
C TYR A 121 4.03 -31.12 8.05
N LEU A 122 4.15 -30.18 9.00
CA LEU A 122 3.02 -29.76 9.83
C LEU A 122 1.88 -29.18 9.00
N LYS A 123 2.18 -28.45 7.92
CA LYS A 123 1.18 -27.92 6.99
C LYS A 123 0.38 -29.00 6.26
N THR A 124 0.93 -30.20 6.09
CA THR A 124 0.23 -31.32 5.44
C THR A 124 -1.01 -31.78 6.20
N PHE A 125 -1.15 -31.40 7.48
CA PHE A 125 -2.32 -31.75 8.29
C PHE A 125 -3.65 -31.40 7.59
N ARG A 126 -3.70 -30.28 6.87
CA ARG A 126 -4.91 -29.81 6.17
C ARG A 126 -5.38 -30.73 5.05
N SER A 127 -4.45 -31.47 4.46
CA SER A 127 -4.68 -32.35 3.31
C SER A 127 -4.75 -33.82 3.70
N LEU A 128 -4.69 -34.16 4.99
CA LEU A 128 -4.83 -35.55 5.43
C LEU A 128 -6.27 -36.03 5.22
N GLU A 129 -6.41 -37.25 4.73
CA GLU A 129 -7.71 -37.85 4.43
C GLU A 129 -7.99 -39.09 5.25
N HIS A 130 -6.97 -39.94 5.44
CA HIS A 130 -7.19 -41.25 6.03
C HIS A 130 -6.95 -41.26 7.55
N PRO A 131 -7.76 -42.02 8.32
CA PRO A 131 -7.56 -42.19 9.77
C PRO A 131 -6.14 -42.57 10.19
N GLY A 132 -5.46 -43.41 9.39
CA GLY A 132 -4.07 -43.82 9.63
C GLY A 132 -3.09 -42.65 9.54
N ASP A 133 -3.31 -41.70 8.63
CA ASP A 133 -2.45 -40.54 8.47
C ASP A 133 -2.59 -39.58 9.65
N PHE A 134 -3.81 -39.39 10.15
CA PHE A 134 -4.05 -38.60 11.36
C PHE A 134 -3.34 -39.19 12.58
N GLN A 135 -3.36 -40.51 12.74
CA GLN A 135 -2.65 -41.21 13.81
C GLN A 135 -1.13 -41.07 13.65
N ALA A 136 -0.61 -41.24 12.44
CA ALA A 136 0.81 -41.06 12.16
C ALA A 136 1.27 -39.61 12.45
N PHE A 137 0.47 -38.62 12.06
CA PHE A 137 0.72 -37.21 12.35
C PHE A 137 0.70 -36.93 13.85
N ALA A 138 -0.31 -37.43 14.57
CA ALA A 138 -0.41 -37.28 16.02
C ALA A 138 0.80 -37.91 16.73
N LYS A 139 1.19 -39.11 16.32
CA LYS A 139 2.36 -39.82 16.83
C LYS A 139 3.63 -39.01 16.58
N PHE A 140 3.83 -38.51 15.36
CA PHE A 140 4.96 -37.64 15.02
C PHE A 140 5.01 -36.41 15.94
N CYS A 141 3.88 -35.75 16.17
CA CYS A 141 3.84 -34.56 17.02
C CYS A 141 4.15 -34.88 18.49
N HIS A 142 3.62 -35.98 19.04
CA HIS A 142 3.88 -36.38 20.42
C HIS A 142 5.31 -36.89 20.66
N GLU A 143 5.86 -37.63 19.71
CA GLU A 143 7.21 -38.22 19.80
C GLU A 143 8.30 -37.30 19.24
N SER A 144 7.93 -36.13 18.71
CA SER A 144 8.89 -35.17 18.14
C SER A 144 9.99 -34.85 19.15
N PRO A 145 11.28 -34.82 18.76
CA PRO A 145 12.36 -34.46 19.67
C PRO A 145 12.25 -33.01 20.15
N LEU A 146 11.57 -32.15 19.39
CA LEU A 146 11.41 -30.73 19.68
C LEU A 146 10.25 -30.50 20.66
N VAL A 147 10.58 -30.03 21.86
CA VAL A 147 9.59 -29.65 22.90
C VAL A 147 8.54 -28.70 22.32
N ALA A 148 8.97 -27.71 21.53
CA ALA A 148 8.09 -26.72 20.91
C ALA A 148 7.00 -27.34 20.02
N VAL A 149 7.29 -28.45 19.33
CA VAL A 149 6.29 -29.15 18.49
C VAL A 149 5.29 -29.90 19.37
N ARG A 150 5.77 -30.56 20.43
CA ARG A 150 4.90 -31.26 21.38
C ARG A 150 3.95 -30.30 22.08
N ASP A 151 4.49 -29.19 22.59
CA ASP A 151 3.70 -28.15 23.26
C ASP A 151 2.71 -27.48 22.32
N TRP A 152 3.14 -27.19 21.08
CA TRP A 152 2.25 -26.67 20.05
C TRP A 152 1.09 -27.62 19.77
N TYR A 153 1.37 -28.92 19.57
CA TYR A 153 0.33 -29.90 19.28
C TYR A 153 -0.61 -30.10 20.46
N ASN A 154 -0.08 -30.22 21.68
CA ASN A 154 -0.87 -30.30 22.91
C ASN A 154 -1.78 -29.07 23.08
N ASN A 155 -1.27 -27.87 22.79
CA ASN A 155 -2.09 -26.66 22.78
C ASN A 155 -3.23 -26.72 21.76
N LYS A 156 -3.05 -27.39 20.61
CA LYS A 156 -4.09 -27.50 19.58
C LYS A 156 -5.13 -28.56 19.92
N THR A 157 -4.71 -29.67 20.52
CA THR A 157 -5.61 -30.75 20.93
C THR A 157 -6.40 -30.42 22.19
N MET A 158 -5.97 -29.44 22.99
CA MET A 158 -6.78 -28.88 24.09
C MET A 158 -8.13 -28.31 23.65
N TYR A 159 -8.27 -27.95 22.37
CA TYR A 159 -9.48 -27.38 21.80
C TYR A 159 -10.08 -28.35 20.77
N PRO A 160 -11.17 -29.08 21.11
CA PRO A 160 -11.75 -30.09 20.22
C PRO A 160 -12.13 -29.57 18.82
N TRP A 161 -12.43 -28.28 18.70
CA TRP A 161 -12.78 -27.63 17.44
C TRP A 161 -11.58 -27.31 16.54
N TYR A 162 -10.36 -27.18 17.08
CA TYR A 162 -9.25 -26.56 16.35
C TYR A 162 -8.79 -27.37 15.15
N LEU A 163 -8.56 -28.67 15.34
CA LEU A 163 -8.13 -29.56 14.25
C LEU A 163 -9.26 -29.80 13.21
N PRO A 164 -10.52 -30.05 13.60
CA PRO A 164 -11.66 -30.04 12.67
C PRO A 164 -11.81 -28.76 11.85
N ALA A 165 -11.52 -27.59 12.43
CA ALA A 165 -11.61 -26.31 11.73
C ALA A 165 -10.52 -26.09 10.68
N LEU A 166 -9.51 -26.98 10.59
CA LEU A 166 -8.41 -26.92 9.63
C LEU A 166 -8.49 -28.00 8.55
N ASN A 167 -9.21 -29.09 8.79
CA ASN A 167 -9.27 -30.24 7.90
C ASN A 167 -10.72 -30.67 7.62
N ARG A 168 -11.06 -30.73 6.33
CA ARG A 168 -12.39 -31.10 5.83
C ARG A 168 -12.89 -32.44 6.38
N ASN A 169 -12.02 -33.44 6.47
CA ASN A 169 -12.38 -34.82 6.83
C ASN A 169 -12.63 -34.98 8.33
N LEU A 170 -12.17 -34.04 9.15
CA LEU A 170 -12.48 -33.97 10.58
C LEU A 170 -13.62 -33.00 10.90
N SER A 171 -13.88 -32.04 10.01
CA SER A 171 -14.99 -31.10 10.13
C SER A 171 -16.34 -31.81 10.01
N ARG A 172 -17.36 -31.26 10.68
CA ARG A 172 -18.76 -31.66 10.52
C ARG A 172 -19.52 -30.76 9.54
N MET A 173 -18.84 -29.78 8.94
CA MET A 173 -19.39 -28.99 7.84
C MET A 173 -19.73 -29.89 6.64
N THR A 174 -20.75 -29.50 5.87
CA THR A 174 -21.01 -30.19 4.60
C THR A 174 -19.86 -29.98 3.63
N ALA A 175 -19.62 -30.96 2.75
CA ALA A 175 -18.55 -30.87 1.75
C ALA A 175 -18.71 -29.63 0.87
N GLU A 176 -19.93 -29.31 0.47
CA GLU A 176 -20.25 -28.13 -0.33
C GLU A 176 -19.90 -26.83 0.43
N ALA A 177 -20.35 -26.69 1.68
CA ALA A 177 -20.03 -25.51 2.50
C ALA A 177 -18.52 -25.35 2.72
N TRP A 178 -17.81 -26.46 2.96
CA TRP A 178 -16.37 -26.42 3.14
C TRP A 178 -15.64 -25.91 1.89
N MET A 179 -16.02 -26.43 0.72
CA MET A 179 -15.39 -26.14 -0.57
C MET A 179 -15.78 -24.77 -1.13
N SER A 180 -17.00 -24.29 -0.88
CA SER A 180 -17.44 -22.95 -1.29
C SER A 180 -16.85 -21.84 -0.41
N THR A 181 -16.42 -22.18 0.80
CA THR A 181 -15.86 -21.21 1.74
C THR A 181 -14.36 -21.04 1.54
N PRO A 182 -13.86 -19.80 1.32
CA PRO A 182 -12.43 -19.54 1.17
C PRO A 182 -11.65 -19.93 2.43
N ASP A 183 -10.40 -20.38 2.24
CA ASP A 183 -9.54 -20.82 3.35
C ASP A 183 -8.80 -19.67 4.05
N SER A 184 -8.84 -18.46 3.49
CA SER A 184 -8.07 -17.32 3.99
C SER A 184 -8.94 -16.11 4.31
N THR A 185 -8.61 -15.43 5.41
CA THR A 185 -9.13 -14.11 5.75
C THR A 185 -8.33 -12.99 5.07
N ASN A 186 -7.56 -13.27 4.00
CA ASN A 186 -6.69 -12.26 3.37
C ASN A 186 -7.46 -11.00 2.96
N LEU A 187 -8.73 -11.15 2.55
CA LEU A 187 -9.63 -10.02 2.28
C LEU A 187 -9.84 -9.11 3.48
N VAL A 188 -9.97 -9.69 4.68
CA VAL A 188 -10.11 -8.95 5.93
C VAL A 188 -8.77 -8.46 6.45
N GLU A 189 -7.74 -9.31 6.45
CA GLU A 189 -6.41 -8.94 6.95
C GLU A 189 -5.81 -7.75 6.20
N SER A 190 -5.88 -7.78 4.87
CA SER A 190 -5.40 -6.66 4.07
C SER A 190 -6.32 -5.44 4.13
N ALA A 191 -7.51 -5.54 4.74
CA ALA A 191 -8.38 -4.38 4.97
C ALA A 191 -7.92 -3.58 6.20
N HIS A 192 -7.27 -4.22 7.16
CA HIS A 192 -6.79 -3.55 8.37
C HIS A 192 -5.81 -2.40 8.08
N PRO A 193 -4.74 -2.57 7.27
CA PRO A 193 -3.84 -1.46 6.99
C PRO A 193 -4.52 -0.25 6.35
N ALA A 194 -5.41 -0.48 5.38
CA ALA A 194 -6.13 0.59 4.69
C ALA A 194 -7.09 1.33 5.62
N ALA A 195 -7.84 0.58 6.43
CA ALA A 195 -8.73 1.16 7.44
C ALA A 195 -7.92 1.95 8.47
N ASN A 196 -6.85 1.37 9.04
CA ASN A 196 -5.99 2.02 10.02
C ASN A 196 -5.34 3.30 9.47
N GLN A 197 -4.94 3.29 8.19
CA GLN A 197 -4.41 4.47 7.53
C GLN A 197 -5.47 5.58 7.39
N ALA A 198 -6.72 5.23 7.15
CA ALA A 198 -7.81 6.17 6.99
C ALA A 198 -8.40 6.68 8.32
N THR A 199 -8.48 5.81 9.33
CA THR A 199 -9.14 6.10 10.62
C THR A 199 -8.17 6.47 11.72
N GLY A 200 -6.90 6.09 11.61
CA GLY A 200 -5.91 6.13 12.70
C GLY A 200 -5.97 4.90 13.61
N THR A 201 -4.99 4.79 14.51
CA THR A 201 -4.83 3.73 15.51
C THR A 201 -4.70 4.31 16.92
N GLY A 202 -5.01 3.53 17.96
CA GLY A 202 -4.88 3.97 19.36
C GLY A 202 -5.95 4.98 19.80
N LEU A 203 -7.10 5.01 19.13
CA LEU A 203 -8.22 5.88 19.46
C LEU A 203 -9.07 5.27 20.59
N GLY A 204 -9.77 6.12 21.34
CA GLY A 204 -10.83 5.66 22.24
C GLY A 204 -11.95 4.96 21.45
N LEU A 205 -12.64 3.98 22.08
CA LEU A 205 -13.63 3.14 21.40
C LEU A 205 -14.69 3.95 20.62
N LEU A 206 -15.24 5.01 21.23
CA LEU A 206 -16.25 5.84 20.60
C LEU A 206 -15.71 6.58 19.35
N ASP A 207 -14.49 7.09 19.44
CA ASP A 207 -13.86 7.81 18.34
C ASP A 207 -13.50 6.86 17.20
N ALA A 208 -13.00 5.66 17.54
CA ALA A 208 -12.73 4.60 16.58
C ALA A 208 -14.02 4.16 15.84
N ILE A 209 -15.14 4.00 16.56
CA ILE A 209 -16.44 3.65 15.96
C ILE A 209 -16.91 4.77 15.03
N LYS A 210 -16.84 6.04 15.45
CA LYS A 210 -17.27 7.18 14.64
C LYS A 210 -16.42 7.35 13.39
N SER A 211 -15.10 7.27 13.51
CA SER A 211 -14.18 7.44 12.37
C SER A 211 -14.34 6.31 11.37
N ALA A 212 -14.46 5.06 11.83
CA ALA A 212 -14.66 3.92 10.96
C ALA A 212 -16.03 3.91 10.29
N ARG A 213 -17.09 4.29 11.02
CA ARG A 213 -18.42 4.50 10.42
C ARG A 213 -18.33 5.48 9.25
N LYS A 214 -17.70 6.64 9.45
CA LYS A 214 -17.52 7.63 8.39
C LYS A 214 -16.78 7.04 7.19
N TYR A 215 -15.66 6.36 7.42
CA TYR A 215 -14.88 5.72 6.37
C TYR A 215 -15.68 4.67 5.59
N ASP A 216 -16.41 3.79 6.27
CA ASP A 216 -17.21 2.75 5.61
C ASP A 216 -18.34 3.36 4.77
N PHE A 217 -18.98 4.45 5.23
CA PHE A 217 -19.97 5.20 4.42
C PHE A 217 -19.34 5.84 3.18
N GLU A 218 -18.14 6.41 3.29
CA GLU A 218 -17.42 7.00 2.15
C GLU A 218 -17.05 5.93 1.12
N VAL A 219 -16.61 4.74 1.56
CA VAL A 219 -16.31 3.61 0.68
C VAL A 219 -17.58 3.09 0.01
N ALA A 220 -18.67 2.91 0.75
CA ALA A 220 -19.95 2.49 0.19
C ALA A 220 -20.49 3.49 -0.86
N ALA A 221 -20.40 4.78 -0.56
CA ALA A 221 -20.80 5.84 -1.50
C ALA A 221 -19.90 5.87 -2.75
N SER A 222 -18.60 5.66 -2.60
CA SER A 222 -17.65 5.54 -3.73
C SER A 222 -18.03 4.39 -4.65
N ILE A 223 -18.35 3.23 -4.08
CA ILE A 223 -18.76 2.03 -4.83
C ILE A 223 -20.08 2.30 -5.56
N ALA A 224 -21.10 2.82 -4.88
CA ALA A 224 -22.39 3.13 -5.49
C ALA A 224 -22.26 4.17 -6.62
N ALA A 225 -21.45 5.20 -6.42
CA ALA A 225 -21.20 6.21 -7.45
C ALA A 225 -20.48 5.63 -8.67
N ALA A 226 -19.52 4.73 -8.46
CA ALA A 226 -18.81 4.05 -9.54
C ALA A 226 -19.72 3.10 -10.32
N GLU A 227 -20.65 2.40 -9.65
CA GLU A 227 -21.65 1.54 -10.29
C GLU A 227 -22.64 2.36 -11.13
N GLN A 228 -23.10 3.49 -10.60
CA GLN A 228 -24.07 4.35 -11.29
C GLN A 228 -23.45 5.12 -12.47
N SER A 229 -22.25 5.69 -12.27
CA SER A 229 -21.59 6.51 -13.28
C SER A 229 -20.74 5.71 -14.27
N MET A 230 -20.44 4.45 -13.96
CA MET A 230 -19.45 3.61 -14.66
C MET A 230 -18.03 4.22 -14.67
N ILE A 231 -17.76 5.20 -13.80
CA ILE A 231 -16.47 5.89 -13.67
C ILE A 231 -15.85 5.53 -12.32
N LEU A 232 -14.65 4.97 -12.35
CA LEU A 232 -13.91 4.61 -11.14
C LEU A 232 -13.33 5.83 -10.44
N ARG A 233 -13.26 5.77 -9.11
CA ARG A 233 -12.61 6.80 -8.29
C ARG A 233 -11.13 6.90 -8.65
N ASN A 234 -10.70 8.08 -9.09
CA ASN A 234 -9.29 8.35 -9.36
C ASN A 234 -8.53 8.67 -8.06
N THR A 235 -7.91 7.66 -7.47
CA THR A 235 -7.07 7.79 -6.26
C THR A 235 -5.81 8.63 -6.49
N LEU A 236 -5.39 8.82 -7.75
CA LEU A 236 -4.22 9.59 -8.13
C LEU A 236 -4.50 11.09 -8.32
N ASN A 237 -5.74 11.53 -8.05
CA ASN A 237 -6.17 12.92 -8.22
C ASN A 237 -6.79 13.53 -6.95
N ASP A 238 -6.48 12.96 -5.79
CA ASP A 238 -6.86 13.57 -4.52
C ASP A 238 -6.06 14.88 -4.26
N THR A 239 -6.59 15.74 -3.38
CA THR A 239 -5.99 17.04 -3.05
C THR A 239 -4.58 16.89 -2.50
N ALA A 240 -4.33 15.86 -1.68
CA ALA A 240 -3.03 15.58 -1.08
C ALA A 240 -1.97 15.21 -2.14
N SER A 241 -2.26 14.28 -3.04
CA SER A 241 -1.37 13.89 -4.15
C SER A 241 -1.17 15.05 -5.12
N ARG A 242 -2.22 15.82 -5.40
CA ARG A 242 -2.11 17.03 -6.22
C ARG A 242 -1.16 18.04 -5.59
N LEU A 243 -1.27 18.28 -4.29
CA LEU A 243 -0.41 19.19 -3.54
C LEU A 243 1.03 18.67 -3.51
N SER A 244 1.25 17.40 -3.16
CA SER A 244 2.56 16.75 -3.15
C SER A 244 3.25 16.84 -4.52
N ARG A 245 2.55 16.53 -5.61
CA ARG A 245 3.06 16.71 -6.98
C ARG A 245 3.35 18.17 -7.31
N ARG A 246 2.53 19.12 -6.81
CA ARG A 246 2.77 20.56 -7.00
C ARG A 246 4.05 21.00 -6.29
N VAL A 247 4.26 20.55 -5.05
CA VAL A 247 5.46 20.81 -4.26
C VAL A 247 6.68 20.20 -4.94
N GLY A 248 6.61 18.93 -5.36
CA GLY A 248 7.69 18.27 -6.12
C GLY A 248 8.06 19.04 -7.39
N ARG A 249 7.08 19.46 -8.19
CA ARG A 249 7.31 20.29 -9.38
C ARG A 249 7.88 21.68 -9.06
N ALA A 250 7.55 22.26 -7.91
CA ALA A 250 8.12 23.54 -7.47
C ALA A 250 9.60 23.35 -7.08
N ALA A 251 9.91 22.32 -6.30
CA ALA A 251 11.29 21.98 -5.92
C ALA A 251 12.16 21.66 -7.15
N THR A 252 11.66 20.87 -8.11
CA THR A 252 12.40 20.60 -9.35
C THR A 252 12.67 21.87 -10.17
N ARG A 253 11.72 22.82 -10.19
CA ARG A 253 11.93 24.12 -10.85
C ARG A 253 13.00 24.93 -10.13
N ALA A 254 12.91 25.06 -8.82
CA ALA A 254 13.91 25.75 -8.01
C ALA A 254 15.32 25.17 -8.22
N ASN A 255 15.47 23.84 -8.23
CA ASN A 255 16.77 23.18 -8.48
C ASN A 255 17.30 23.47 -9.89
N LYS A 256 16.43 23.50 -10.91
CA LYS A 256 16.83 23.87 -12.27
C LYS A 256 17.24 25.34 -12.36
N ASP A 257 16.57 26.22 -11.64
CA ASP A 257 16.89 27.65 -11.61
C ASP A 257 18.18 27.93 -10.83
N GLU A 258 18.46 27.18 -9.76
CA GLU A 258 19.76 27.15 -9.06
C GLU A 258 20.88 26.75 -10.02
N ALA A 259 20.74 25.61 -10.70
CA ALA A 259 21.75 25.13 -11.64
C ALA A 259 21.96 26.10 -12.81
N ARG A 260 20.89 26.73 -13.30
CA ARG A 260 20.99 27.78 -14.33
C ARG A 260 21.74 29.01 -13.83
N ARG A 261 21.47 29.47 -12.60
CA ARG A 261 22.19 30.59 -11.98
C ARG A 261 23.67 30.26 -11.82
N GLU A 262 24.02 29.05 -11.39
CA GLU A 262 25.42 28.63 -11.28
C GLU A 262 26.14 28.67 -12.64
N ILE A 263 25.49 28.21 -13.70
CA ILE A 263 26.04 28.26 -15.06
C ILE A 263 26.21 29.71 -15.52
N ILE A 264 25.22 30.58 -15.29
CA ILE A 264 25.29 32.00 -15.65
C ILE A 264 26.45 32.68 -14.93
N ASN A 265 26.59 32.46 -13.62
CA ASN A 265 27.69 33.02 -12.83
C ASN A 265 29.06 32.58 -13.38
N ARG A 266 29.22 31.29 -13.74
CA ARG A 266 30.47 30.80 -14.36
C ARG A 266 30.76 31.45 -15.71
N ILE A 267 29.74 31.71 -16.51
CA ILE A 267 29.90 32.42 -17.79
C ILE A 267 30.39 33.85 -17.53
N GLU A 268 29.80 34.55 -16.57
CA GLU A 268 30.21 35.92 -16.19
C GLU A 268 31.66 35.96 -15.67
N GLU A 269 32.05 35.02 -14.80
CA GLU A 269 33.43 34.90 -14.32
C GLU A 269 34.41 34.65 -15.46
N THR A 270 34.05 33.76 -16.40
CA THR A 270 34.90 33.44 -17.56
C THR A 270 35.02 34.65 -18.49
N ASN A 271 33.94 35.39 -18.72
CA ASN A 271 33.97 36.61 -19.53
C ASN A 271 34.85 37.69 -18.88
N LYS A 272 34.77 37.85 -17.57
CA LYS A 272 35.64 38.80 -16.84
C LYS A 272 37.12 38.41 -16.95
N ALA A 273 37.46 37.14 -16.78
CA ALA A 273 38.83 36.66 -16.97
C ALA A 273 39.33 36.86 -18.40
N LEU A 274 38.44 36.68 -19.40
CA LEU A 274 38.75 36.96 -20.80
C LEU A 274 39.04 38.44 -21.02
N GLU A 275 38.21 39.34 -20.47
CA GLU A 275 38.43 40.79 -20.55
C GLU A 275 39.77 41.19 -19.92
N GLU A 276 40.08 40.70 -18.72
CA GLU A 276 41.37 40.92 -18.05
C GLU A 276 42.55 40.45 -18.91
N SER A 277 42.46 39.26 -19.50
CA SER A 277 43.48 38.74 -20.43
C SER A 277 43.65 39.60 -21.68
N THR A 278 42.55 40.09 -22.26
CA THR A 278 42.62 41.01 -23.41
C THR A 278 43.28 42.33 -23.07
N GLN A 279 43.06 42.86 -21.86
CA GLN A 279 43.71 44.09 -21.39
C GLN A 279 45.22 43.89 -21.19
N ILE A 280 45.62 42.77 -20.60
CA ILE A 280 47.03 42.39 -20.45
C ILE A 280 47.70 42.28 -21.83
N SER A 281 47.06 41.61 -22.79
CA SER A 281 47.58 41.47 -24.15
C SER A 281 47.75 42.84 -24.84
N ARG A 282 46.79 43.76 -24.67
CA ARG A 282 46.90 45.14 -25.19
C ARG A 282 48.08 45.89 -24.57
N ALA A 283 48.27 45.79 -23.26
CA ALA A 283 49.40 46.40 -22.56
C ALA A 283 50.76 45.81 -22.98
N GLU A 284 50.81 44.50 -23.26
CA GLU A 284 52.02 43.86 -23.79
C GLU A 284 52.35 44.32 -25.22
N VAL A 285 51.34 44.50 -26.06
CA VAL A 285 51.53 45.07 -27.41
C VAL A 285 52.11 46.48 -27.34
N GLU A 286 51.65 47.30 -26.38
CA GLU A 286 52.16 48.65 -26.15
C GLU A 286 53.62 48.64 -25.67
N LYS A 287 53.95 47.81 -24.67
CA LYS A 287 55.34 47.61 -24.23
C LYS A 287 56.27 47.13 -25.35
N ARG A 288 55.77 46.26 -26.25
CA ARG A 288 56.53 45.83 -27.44
C ARG A 288 56.82 46.98 -28.39
N LYS A 289 55.88 47.91 -28.58
CA LYS A 289 56.10 49.13 -29.40
C LYS A 289 57.18 50.01 -28.77
N GLU A 290 57.13 50.25 -27.46
CA GLU A 290 58.14 51.03 -26.74
C GLU A 290 59.54 50.41 -26.85
N ILE A 291 59.65 49.09 -26.72
CA ILE A 291 60.93 48.37 -26.88
C ILE A 291 61.44 48.52 -28.32
N GLN A 292 60.57 48.43 -29.32
CA GLN A 292 60.95 48.64 -30.72
C GLN A 292 61.42 50.08 -30.99
N GLU A 293 60.81 51.08 -30.36
CA GLU A 293 61.24 52.48 -30.47
C GLU A 293 62.59 52.72 -29.78
N LYS A 294 62.80 52.17 -28.58
CA LYS A 294 64.11 52.20 -27.91
C LYS A 294 65.18 51.50 -28.75
N GLN A 295 64.84 50.38 -29.39
CA GLN A 295 65.75 49.67 -30.30
C GLN A 295 66.07 50.50 -31.56
N LYS A 296 65.09 51.21 -32.13
CA LYS A 296 65.32 52.17 -33.23
C LYS A 296 66.23 53.31 -32.77
N GLY A 297 65.98 53.91 -31.61
CA GLY A 297 66.82 54.97 -31.03
C GLY A 297 68.27 54.52 -30.81
N LEU A 298 68.46 53.33 -30.23
CA LEU A 298 69.79 52.73 -30.04
C LEU A 298 70.49 52.42 -31.39
N ARG A 299 69.76 51.98 -32.41
CA ARG A 299 70.30 51.81 -33.77
C ARG A 299 70.75 53.14 -34.39
N THR A 300 70.01 54.22 -34.14
CA THR A 300 70.39 55.57 -34.60
C THR A 300 71.62 56.08 -33.85
N LEU A 301 71.71 55.83 -32.53
CA LEU A 301 72.89 56.18 -31.72
C LEU A 301 74.13 55.40 -32.17
N TYR A 302 73.98 54.10 -32.45
CA TYR A 302 75.06 53.25 -32.98
C TYR A 302 75.59 53.78 -34.32
N LYS A 303 74.73 54.28 -35.20
CA LYS A 303 75.14 54.91 -36.47
C LYS A 303 75.86 56.26 -36.29
N SER A 304 75.70 56.91 -35.15
CA SER A 304 76.32 58.21 -34.84
C SER A 304 77.67 58.13 -34.12
N ILE A 305 78.15 56.92 -33.80
CA ILE A 305 79.51 56.74 -33.29
C ILE A 305 80.49 56.94 -34.46
N PRO A 306 81.38 57.95 -34.41
CA PRO A 306 82.34 58.22 -35.47
C PRO A 306 83.28 57.02 -35.64
N SER A 307 83.12 56.36 -36.78
CA SER A 307 83.99 55.29 -37.25
C SER A 307 85.32 55.89 -37.72
N SER A 308 86.23 56.20 -36.80
CA SER A 308 87.64 56.40 -37.12
C SER A 308 88.34 55.04 -37.04
N GLN A 309 88.52 54.43 -38.22
CA GLN A 309 89.59 53.53 -38.67
C GLN A 309 89.01 52.47 -39.63
N PRO A 310 89.26 52.59 -40.96
CA PRO A 310 88.91 51.56 -41.92
C PRO A 310 89.93 50.41 -41.92
N ILE A 311 89.42 49.22 -41.60
CA ILE A 311 89.53 47.96 -42.37
C ILE A 311 90.96 47.51 -42.72
N VAL A 312 91.43 46.48 -42.01
CA VAL A 312 92.26 45.43 -42.61
C VAL A 312 91.33 44.25 -42.94
N PRO A 313 91.30 43.73 -44.17
CA PRO A 313 90.63 42.47 -44.46
C PRO A 313 91.58 41.30 -44.12
N ARG A 314 91.12 40.37 -43.27
CA ARG A 314 91.71 39.02 -43.21
C ARG A 314 90.62 37.96 -43.08
N SER A 315 90.47 37.23 -44.19
CA SER A 315 90.04 35.85 -44.36
C SER A 315 88.96 35.26 -43.42
N SER A 316 87.84 34.94 -44.05
CA SER A 316 87.14 33.66 -43.96
C SER A 316 87.71 32.65 -42.97
N GLN A 317 87.03 32.45 -41.84
CA GLN A 317 86.86 31.09 -41.30
C GLN A 317 85.44 30.88 -40.78
N ARG A 318 84.83 29.88 -41.42
CA ARG A 318 83.60 29.20 -41.10
C ARG A 318 83.78 28.42 -39.80
N SER A 319 82.91 28.64 -38.82
CA SER A 319 82.69 27.75 -37.67
C SER A 319 81.24 27.96 -37.23
N VAL A 320 80.31 27.22 -37.83
CA VAL A 320 79.60 26.10 -37.20
C VAL A 320 79.13 26.47 -35.80
N ARG A 321 77.84 26.80 -35.69
CA ARG A 321 77.12 26.78 -34.42
C ARG A 321 75.91 25.85 -34.51
N PRO A 322 75.58 25.21 -33.38
CA PRO A 322 75.24 23.80 -33.37
C PRO A 322 73.74 23.58 -33.45
N HIS A 323 73.43 22.43 -34.05
CA HIS A 323 72.18 21.71 -33.93
C HIS A 323 71.74 21.63 -32.46
N LEU A 324 70.63 22.30 -32.12
CA LEU A 324 69.83 21.94 -30.96
C LEU A 324 68.42 21.62 -31.48
N GLN A 325 68.18 20.31 -31.58
CA GLN A 325 66.85 19.73 -31.70
C GLN A 325 65.96 20.31 -30.60
N ILE A 326 64.81 20.86 -30.97
CA ILE A 326 63.65 20.81 -30.09
C ILE A 326 62.95 19.48 -30.40
N PRO A 327 62.83 18.55 -29.44
CA PRO A 327 62.28 17.22 -29.66
C PRO A 327 60.78 17.27 -29.97
N ILE A 328 60.37 16.56 -31.02
CA ILE A 328 59.06 15.93 -31.06
C ILE A 328 59.25 14.54 -30.44
N PRO A 329 58.49 14.18 -29.41
CA PRO A 329 57.99 12.81 -29.41
C PRO A 329 56.50 12.70 -29.04
N HIS A 330 55.84 11.97 -29.93
CA HIS A 330 54.62 11.19 -29.82
C HIS A 330 53.99 10.92 -28.45
N ALA A 331 52.66 11.10 -28.46
CA ALA A 331 51.61 10.20 -27.99
C ALA A 331 51.73 9.62 -26.58
N GLN A 332 50.80 10.00 -25.70
CA GLN A 332 50.12 9.07 -24.79
C GLN A 332 48.92 9.72 -24.08
N ASN A 333 47.86 8.91 -23.96
CA ASN A 333 46.74 9.00 -23.04
C ASN A 333 45.62 10.01 -23.37
N CYS A 334 44.67 9.52 -24.17
CA CYS A 334 43.25 9.80 -23.94
C CYS A 334 42.93 9.45 -22.48
N THR A 335 42.73 10.46 -21.64
CA THR A 335 42.04 10.28 -20.36
C THR A 335 40.55 10.09 -20.67
N PRO A 336 39.90 9.02 -20.16
CA PRO A 336 38.46 8.88 -20.28
C PRO A 336 37.79 10.05 -19.56
N ILE A 337 36.79 10.63 -20.22
CA ILE A 337 35.82 11.53 -19.60
C ILE A 337 35.31 10.84 -18.31
N PRO A 338 35.31 11.51 -17.14
CA PRO A 338 34.70 10.94 -15.95
C PRO A 338 33.21 10.74 -16.25
N GLN A 339 32.74 9.49 -16.22
CA GLN A 339 31.31 9.25 -16.24
C GLN A 339 30.68 9.89 -15.01
N PRO A 340 29.49 10.51 -15.14
CA PRO A 340 28.76 10.97 -13.97
C PRO A 340 28.50 9.75 -13.06
N THR A 341 29.03 9.80 -11.84
CA THR A 341 28.71 8.83 -10.80
C THR A 341 27.23 9.00 -10.47
N TYR A 342 26.40 8.12 -11.02
CA TYR A 342 25.09 7.89 -10.46
C TYR A 342 25.28 7.34 -9.05
N PRO A 343 24.61 7.89 -8.02
CA PRO A 343 24.57 7.25 -6.73
C PRO A 343 23.91 5.89 -6.90
N SER A 344 24.67 4.83 -6.66
CA SER A 344 24.13 3.48 -6.52
C SER A 344 23.08 3.50 -5.40
N PRO A 345 21.95 2.80 -5.56
CA PRO A 345 20.89 2.79 -4.56
C PRO A 345 21.45 2.29 -3.23
N HIS A 346 21.10 3.02 -2.17
CA HIS A 346 21.37 2.61 -0.80
C HIS A 346 21.05 1.12 -0.59
N PRO A 347 21.91 0.35 0.10
CA PRO A 347 21.50 -0.96 0.58
C PRO A 347 20.25 -0.78 1.47
N PRO A 348 19.29 -1.72 1.45
CA PRO A 348 18.14 -1.65 2.32
C PRO A 348 18.63 -1.51 3.75
N SER A 349 18.20 -0.43 4.39
CA SER A 349 18.47 -0.14 5.79
C SER A 349 18.24 -1.39 6.62
N LEU A 350 19.28 -1.77 7.34
CA LEU A 350 19.25 -2.70 8.46
C LEU A 350 18.00 -2.44 9.30
N TRP A 351 17.13 -3.44 9.34
CA TRP A 351 16.09 -3.55 10.35
C TRP A 351 16.78 -3.52 11.72
N PRO A 352 16.37 -2.69 12.68
CA PRO A 352 16.88 -2.82 14.02
C PRO A 352 16.44 -4.18 14.56
N SER A 353 17.43 -5.01 14.91
CA SER A 353 17.24 -6.19 15.75
C SER A 353 16.49 -5.79 17.01
N ILE A 354 15.24 -6.20 17.13
CA ILE A 354 14.48 -6.11 18.37
C ILE A 354 14.83 -7.37 19.18
N VAL A 355 15.71 -7.17 20.16
CA VAL A 355 15.85 -8.05 21.32
C VAL A 355 14.63 -7.79 22.22
N PRO A 356 14.00 -8.82 22.82
CA PRO A 356 12.70 -8.68 23.46
C PRO A 356 12.82 -7.97 24.81
N THR A 357 12.39 -6.71 24.88
CA THR A 357 12.06 -6.04 26.13
C THR A 357 10.55 -6.15 26.37
N ALA A 358 10.21 -6.82 27.46
CA ALA A 358 8.87 -6.88 28.01
C ALA A 358 8.31 -5.45 28.21
N TYR A 359 7.14 -5.18 27.63
CA TYR A 359 6.28 -4.08 28.05
C TYR A 359 4.83 -4.53 28.10
N PRO A 360 4.10 -4.18 29.18
CA PRO A 360 2.66 -4.26 29.24
C PRO A 360 2.08 -3.03 28.52
N PHE A 361 1.34 -3.22 27.44
CA PHE A 361 0.53 -2.16 26.86
C PHE A 361 -0.76 -2.75 26.29
N THR A 362 -1.86 -2.05 26.56
CA THR A 362 -3.22 -2.37 26.13
C THR A 362 -3.33 -2.17 24.61
N ASP A 363 -3.13 -3.23 23.84
CA ASP A 363 -3.49 -3.25 22.42
C ASP A 363 -5.00 -3.48 22.28
N PHE A 364 -5.66 -2.59 21.53
CA PHE A 364 -7.05 -2.82 21.11
C PHE A 364 -7.05 -3.82 19.96
N HIS A 365 -7.65 -4.98 20.18
CA HIS A 365 -7.84 -5.96 19.12
C HIS A 365 -9.03 -5.56 18.23
N HIS A 366 -8.73 -5.17 16.99
CA HIS A 366 -9.72 -4.97 15.94
C HIS A 366 -10.02 -6.30 15.26
N HIS A 367 -11.24 -6.83 15.44
CA HIS A 367 -11.70 -8.01 14.71
C HIS A 367 -12.71 -7.59 13.65
N ALA A 368 -12.39 -7.86 12.38
CA ALA A 368 -13.34 -7.76 11.28
C ALA A 368 -13.79 -9.18 10.89
N TYR A 369 -15.09 -9.35 10.66
CA TYR A 369 -15.72 -10.66 10.46
C TYR A 369 -15.93 -10.90 8.97
N THR A 370 -15.55 -12.09 8.47
CA THR A 370 -15.96 -12.55 7.14
C THR A 370 -17.14 -13.50 7.30
N VAL A 371 -18.27 -13.14 6.73
CA VAL A 371 -19.45 -14.00 6.57
C VAL A 371 -19.43 -14.46 5.11
N ALA A 372 -19.14 -15.73 4.86
CA ALA A 372 -19.27 -16.30 3.52
C ALA A 372 -20.73 -16.75 3.32
N ALA A 373 -21.40 -16.19 2.32
CA ALA A 373 -22.73 -16.62 1.89
C ALA A 373 -22.64 -17.06 0.42
N ASN A 374 -23.28 -18.17 0.08
CA ASN A 374 -23.38 -18.64 -1.31
C ASN A 374 -24.26 -17.67 -2.11
N SER A 375 -23.71 -17.09 -3.19
CA SER A 375 -24.45 -16.24 -4.12
C SER A 375 -24.96 -17.05 -5.31
N SER A 376 -26.27 -17.25 -5.38
CA SER A 376 -26.99 -17.36 -6.65
C SER A 376 -28.10 -16.30 -6.65
N GLU A 377 -27.90 -15.31 -7.53
CA GLU A 377 -28.83 -14.31 -8.11
C GLU A 377 -29.64 -13.34 -7.22
N ASP A 378 -29.55 -12.06 -7.64
CA ASP A 378 -30.40 -10.89 -7.44
C ASP A 378 -31.03 -10.63 -6.08
N VAL A 379 -30.30 -9.88 -5.24
CA VAL A 379 -30.90 -9.00 -4.24
C VAL A 379 -30.50 -7.57 -4.56
N VAL A 380 -31.36 -6.85 -5.28
CA VAL A 380 -31.31 -5.39 -5.37
C VAL A 380 -31.66 -4.85 -3.97
N PRO A 381 -30.78 -4.08 -3.30
CA PRO A 381 -31.15 -3.45 -2.05
C PRO A 381 -32.20 -2.37 -2.32
N ASN A 382 -33.41 -2.63 -1.84
CA ASN A 382 -34.49 -1.64 -1.80
C ASN A 382 -34.05 -0.51 -0.85
N VAL A 383 -33.73 0.65 -1.41
CA VAL A 383 -33.47 1.87 -0.63
C VAL A 383 -34.81 2.40 -0.16
N PRO A 384 -35.06 2.59 1.16
CA PRO A 384 -36.29 3.21 1.62
C PRO A 384 -36.30 4.68 1.19
N GLU A 385 -37.26 5.03 0.35
CA GLU A 385 -37.61 6.41 0.03
C GLU A 385 -38.21 7.06 1.29
N PHE A 386 -37.46 7.98 1.91
CA PHE A 386 -37.93 8.63 3.13
C PHE A 386 -38.79 9.85 2.78
N VAL A 387 -40.09 9.69 3.04
CA VAL A 387 -41.12 10.72 3.05
C VAL A 387 -40.75 11.82 4.05
N GLN A 388 -40.52 13.03 3.57
CA GLN A 388 -40.46 14.22 4.44
C GLN A 388 -41.87 14.56 4.93
N GLY A 389 -42.13 14.20 6.18
CA GLY A 389 -43.31 14.61 6.92
C GLY A 389 -43.31 16.11 7.23
N SER A 390 -44.24 16.80 6.58
CA SER A 390 -45.05 17.93 7.05
C SER A 390 -44.69 18.56 8.41
N SER A 391 -44.31 19.83 8.38
CA SER A 391 -44.62 20.78 9.45
C SER A 391 -45.30 22.02 8.87
N ARG A 392 -46.56 22.21 9.28
CA ARG A 392 -47.37 23.45 9.21
C ARG A 392 -46.50 24.64 9.67
N GLY A 393 -46.49 25.84 9.08
CA GLY A 393 -47.54 26.58 8.37
C GLY A 393 -48.12 27.66 9.28
N ILE A 394 -47.52 28.87 9.32
CA ILE A 394 -48.11 30.19 9.69
C ILE A 394 -47.24 31.26 8.98
N GLY A 395 -47.69 31.85 7.85
CA GLY A 395 -48.22 33.23 7.72
C GLY A 395 -47.08 34.25 7.50
N GLY A 396 -47.01 35.17 6.53
CA GLY A 396 -47.93 35.79 5.56
C GLY A 396 -47.30 37.16 5.19
N ASN A 397 -47.70 37.74 4.04
CA ASN A 397 -47.23 38.99 3.38
C ASN A 397 -45.91 38.88 2.60
N GLY A 398 -45.80 39.24 1.32
CA GLY A 398 -46.63 40.05 0.42
C GLY A 398 -45.73 41.06 -0.28
N GLY A 399 -45.75 41.15 -1.62
CA GLY A 399 -45.10 42.26 -2.34
C GLY A 399 -44.49 41.94 -3.71
N ASP A 400 -45.34 42.07 -4.74
CA ASP A 400 -45.16 42.53 -6.13
C ASP A 400 -43.78 42.81 -6.78
N GLY A 401 -43.76 42.53 -8.09
CA GLY A 401 -42.87 43.08 -9.13
C GLY A 401 -42.23 41.96 -9.96
N GLY A 402 -42.53 41.70 -11.23
CA GLY A 402 -42.90 42.59 -12.33
C GLY A 402 -41.82 42.49 -13.42
N ASP A 403 -42.24 42.16 -14.65
CA ASP A 403 -41.52 42.20 -15.94
C ASP A 403 -40.53 41.05 -16.24
N GLY A 404 -40.58 40.31 -17.36
CA GLY A 404 -41.19 40.58 -18.67
C GLY A 404 -40.11 40.83 -19.72
N ARG A 405 -39.67 39.77 -20.44
CA ARG A 405 -38.96 39.69 -21.75
C ARG A 405 -38.42 38.24 -21.88
N GLY A 406 -38.63 37.42 -22.90
CA GLY A 406 -39.05 37.63 -24.28
C GLY A 406 -37.99 37.05 -25.24
N ALA A 407 -38.38 36.05 -26.06
CA ALA A 407 -37.65 35.37 -27.15
C ALA A 407 -36.49 34.43 -26.71
N GLY A 408 -36.38 33.16 -27.08
CA GLY A 408 -36.67 32.38 -28.30
C GLY A 408 -35.64 31.22 -28.24
N VAL A 409 -35.91 29.94 -28.50
CA VAL A 409 -36.04 29.28 -29.80
C VAL A 409 -36.37 27.79 -29.49
N ASN A 410 -37.38 27.24 -30.17
CA ASN A 410 -37.70 25.80 -30.32
C ASN A 410 -37.04 25.32 -31.64
N PRO A 411 -36.84 24.04 -32.01
CA PRO A 411 -37.35 22.78 -31.42
C PRO A 411 -36.39 21.58 -31.44
N TYR A 412 -36.78 20.44 -30.86
CA TYR A 412 -36.84 19.12 -31.53
C TYR A 412 -37.31 18.03 -30.56
N MET A 413 -38.30 17.25 -31.00
CA MET A 413 -38.88 16.08 -30.30
C MET A 413 -37.87 14.92 -30.18
N PRO A 414 -37.98 14.05 -29.17
CA PRO A 414 -37.30 12.77 -29.15
C PRO A 414 -38.07 11.72 -29.98
N VAL A 415 -37.34 11.03 -30.85
CA VAL A 415 -37.82 9.86 -31.60
C VAL A 415 -37.81 8.64 -30.69
N ASN A 416 -38.96 7.98 -30.67
CA ASN A 416 -39.26 6.74 -29.97
C ASN A 416 -38.61 5.55 -30.72
N TYR A 417 -37.75 4.77 -30.06
CA TYR A 417 -37.40 3.43 -30.50
C TYR A 417 -37.51 2.47 -29.32
N GLY A 418 -38.68 1.82 -29.25
CA GLY A 418 -38.78 0.54 -28.59
C GLY A 418 -38.11 -0.53 -29.44
N ASN A 419 -37.38 -1.43 -28.80
CA ASN A 419 -37.23 -2.80 -29.24
C ASN A 419 -36.95 -3.66 -28.03
N GLY A 420 -37.92 -4.51 -27.71
CA GLY A 420 -37.78 -5.56 -26.72
C GLY A 420 -36.91 -6.70 -27.24
N TYR A 421 -36.29 -7.40 -26.30
CA TYR A 421 -35.80 -8.75 -26.52
C TYR A 421 -36.24 -9.61 -25.33
N HIS A 422 -37.19 -10.49 -25.63
CA HIS A 422 -37.39 -11.75 -24.93
C HIS A 422 -36.23 -12.68 -25.24
N TYR A 423 -35.71 -13.38 -24.23
CA TYR A 423 -35.19 -14.74 -24.40
C TYR A 423 -35.60 -15.60 -23.21
N ASN A 424 -35.91 -16.85 -23.55
CA ASN A 424 -36.47 -17.93 -22.74
C ASN A 424 -35.59 -18.38 -21.58
#